data_AF-A0A0P0WH08-F1
#
_entry.id   AF-A0A0P0WH08-F1
#
_cell.length_a   1.000
_cell.length_b   1.000
_cell.length_c   1.000
_cell.angle_alpha   90.00
_cell.angle_beta   90.00
_cell.angle_gamma   90.00
#
_symmetry.space_group_name_H-M   'P 1'
#
loop_
_entity.id
_entity.type
_entity.pdbx_description
1 polymer ?
#
loop_
_entity_poly.entity_id
_entity_poly.type
_entity_poly.pdbx_seq_one_letter_code
_entity_poly.pdbx_strand_id
1 'polypeptide(L)'
;LYGAKSFDVITRVNDMVLIGLGYLIGYPISSASVGALQGLLTNNLVALKGSCPNCGEQVFAFVKTDNSIKAPHRAECHVCSCPLEYRTKVEKSLSGTRRTWVYGRVYLVKQGHPRKRKWLKD
;
A
#
# COMPACT_ATOMS: atom_id res chain seq x y z
N LEU A 1 34.84 -42.92 -4.26
CA LEU A 1 33.77 -43.02 -3.23
C LEU A 1 33.74 -41.85 -2.24
N TYR A 2 34.89 -41.35 -1.73
CA TYR A 2 34.93 -40.20 -0.81
C TYR A 2 34.37 -38.88 -1.40
N GLY A 3 34.70 -38.58 -2.67
CA GLY A 3 34.24 -37.33 -3.32
C GLY A 3 32.72 -37.20 -3.45
N ALA A 4 32.02 -38.30 -3.77
CA ALA A 4 30.56 -38.30 -3.92
C ALA A 4 29.85 -37.99 -2.59
N LYS A 5 30.30 -38.60 -1.47
CA LYS A 5 29.75 -38.30 -0.15
C LYS A 5 29.97 -36.85 0.27
N SER A 6 31.11 -36.26 -0.08
CA SER A 6 31.39 -34.85 0.19
C SER A 6 30.43 -33.93 -0.59
N PHE A 7 30.22 -34.21 -1.88
CA PHE A 7 29.27 -33.46 -2.71
C PHE A 7 27.82 -33.56 -2.19
N ASP A 8 27.38 -34.75 -1.77
CA ASP A 8 26.04 -34.94 -1.19
C ASP A 8 25.84 -34.10 0.09
N VAL A 9 26.86 -34.06 0.96
CA VAL A 9 26.80 -33.26 2.20
C VAL A 9 26.76 -31.78 1.87
N ILE A 10 27.59 -31.29 0.95
CA ILE A 10 27.60 -29.87 0.55
C ILE A 10 26.25 -29.49 -0.08
N THR A 11 25.68 -30.36 -0.93
CA THR A 11 24.38 -30.11 -1.57
C THR A 11 23.26 -29.99 -0.52
N ARG A 12 23.23 -30.89 0.46
CA ARG A 12 22.26 -30.81 1.57
C ARG A 12 22.42 -29.55 2.41
N VAL A 13 23.65 -29.14 2.71
CA VAL A 13 23.90 -27.89 3.44
C VAL A 13 23.42 -26.70 2.64
N ASN A 14 23.70 -26.65 1.33
CA ASN A 14 23.23 -25.58 0.45
C ASN A 14 21.70 -25.51 0.39
N ASP A 15 21.01 -26.65 0.26
CA ASP A 15 19.54 -26.69 0.26
C ASP A 15 18.95 -26.15 1.58
N MET A 16 19.52 -26.55 2.72
CA MET A 16 19.05 -26.06 4.03
C MET A 16 19.30 -24.56 4.21
N VAL A 17 20.43 -24.06 3.72
CA VAL A 17 20.72 -22.61 3.70
C VAL A 17 19.74 -21.87 2.80
N LEU A 18 19.43 -22.42 1.61
CA LEU A 18 18.48 -21.81 0.68
C LEU A 18 17.06 -21.76 1.26
N ILE A 19 16.60 -22.84 1.89
CA ILE A 19 15.30 -22.92 2.57
C ILE A 19 15.26 -21.93 3.74
N GLY A 20 16.31 -21.90 4.57
CA GLY A 20 16.40 -20.99 5.72
C GLY A 20 16.40 -19.52 5.28
N LEU A 21 17.15 -19.18 4.24
CA LEU A 21 17.20 -17.83 3.68
C LEU A 21 15.86 -17.45 3.03
N GLY A 22 15.25 -18.37 2.29
CA GLY A 22 13.92 -18.20 1.70
C GLY A 22 12.86 -17.93 2.77
N TYR A 23 12.92 -18.62 3.91
CA TYR A 23 12.01 -18.38 5.02
C TYR A 23 12.24 -17.00 5.67
N LEU A 24 13.50 -16.64 5.93
CA LEU A 24 13.85 -15.35 6.54
C LEU A 24 13.41 -14.15 5.70
N ILE A 25 13.51 -14.25 4.37
CA ILE A 25 13.12 -13.17 3.45
C ILE A 25 11.62 -13.24 3.12
N GLY A 26 11.06 -14.43 2.94
CA GLY A 26 9.67 -14.62 2.50
C GLY A 26 8.64 -14.42 3.60
N TYR A 27 8.96 -14.76 4.85
CA TYR A 27 8.05 -14.61 5.99
C TYR A 27 7.60 -13.14 6.24
N PRO A 28 8.50 -12.13 6.27
CA PRO A 28 8.06 -10.75 6.45
C PRO A 28 7.19 -10.23 5.30
N ILE A 29 7.50 -10.61 4.06
CA ILE A 29 6.72 -10.19 2.88
C ILE A 29 5.32 -10.80 2.91
N SER A 30 5.22 -12.10 3.18
CA SER A 30 3.95 -12.82 3.26
C SER A 30 3.10 -12.36 4.46
N SER A 31 3.70 -12.17 5.64
CA SER A 31 2.98 -11.70 6.83
C SER A 31 2.42 -10.29 6.67
N ALA A 32 3.15 -9.36 6.04
CA ALA A 32 2.65 -8.02 5.74
C ALA A 32 1.44 -8.07 4.77
N SER A 33 1.50 -8.96 3.78
CA SER A 33 0.41 -9.17 2.82
C SER A 33 -0.85 -9.73 3.47
N VAL A 34 -0.69 -10.71 4.38
CA VAL A 34 -1.81 -11.29 5.15
C VAL A 34 -2.46 -10.24 6.05
N GLY A 35 -1.68 -9.36 6.68
CA GLY A 35 -2.23 -8.28 7.51
C GLY A 35 -3.11 -7.31 6.71
N ALA A 36 -2.70 -6.92 5.50
CA ALA A 36 -3.50 -6.09 4.61
C ALA A 36 -4.79 -6.80 4.17
N LEU A 37 -4.70 -8.09 3.81
CA LEU A 37 -5.84 -8.92 3.42
C LEU A 37 -6.84 -9.12 4.57
N GLN A 38 -6.37 -9.38 5.78
CA GLN A 38 -7.21 -9.52 6.97
C GLN A 38 -7.96 -8.21 7.27
N GLY A 39 -7.29 -7.08 7.07
CA GLY A 39 -7.90 -5.76 7.18
C GLY A 39 -9.03 -5.51 6.18
N LEU A 40 -8.84 -5.94 4.92
CA LEU A 40 -9.88 -5.88 3.88
C LEU A 40 -11.04 -6.82 4.23
N LEU A 41 -10.74 -8.06 4.67
CA LEU A 41 -11.76 -9.06 5.02
C LEU A 41 -12.64 -8.62 6.20
N THR A 42 -12.04 -7.93 7.18
CA THR A 42 -12.77 -7.44 8.36
C THR A 42 -13.60 -6.17 8.11
N ASN A 43 -13.72 -5.70 6.85
CA ASN A 43 -14.36 -4.43 6.47
C ASN A 43 -13.77 -3.19 7.19
N ASN A 44 -12.55 -3.32 7.73
CA ASN A 44 -11.87 -2.25 8.46
C ASN A 44 -10.96 -1.42 7.54
N LEU A 45 -10.61 -1.93 6.36
CA LEU A 45 -9.83 -1.24 5.35
C LEU A 45 -10.60 -1.14 4.04
N VAL A 46 -10.50 0.03 3.41
CA VAL A 46 -11.07 0.33 2.10
C VAL A 46 -9.97 0.84 1.18
N ALA A 47 -9.98 0.40 -0.07
CA ALA A 47 -9.09 0.91 -1.10
C ALA A 47 -9.78 2.06 -1.84
N LEU A 48 -9.15 3.24 -1.85
CA LEU A 48 -9.59 4.40 -2.61
C LEU A 48 -8.72 4.56 -3.84
N LYS A 49 -9.38 4.82 -4.96
CA LYS A 49 -8.77 5.12 -6.24
C LYS A 49 -9.04 6.57 -6.61
N GLY A 50 -8.03 7.25 -7.12
CA GLY A 50 -8.16 8.58 -7.69
C GLY A 50 -7.08 8.86 -8.72
N SER A 51 -7.10 10.06 -9.29
CA SER A 51 -6.06 10.55 -10.20
C SER A 51 -5.25 11.63 -9.52
N CYS A 52 -3.94 11.64 -9.76
CA CYS A 52 -3.06 12.68 -9.27
C CYS A 52 -3.46 14.02 -9.91
N PRO A 53 -3.81 15.05 -9.14
CA PRO A 53 -4.14 16.37 -9.69
C PRO A 53 -2.94 17.10 -10.32
N ASN A 54 -1.72 16.56 -10.20
CA ASN A 54 -0.53 17.13 -10.82
C ASN A 54 -0.17 16.48 -12.17
N CYS A 55 -0.08 15.14 -12.24
CA CYS A 55 0.32 14.44 -13.46
C CYS A 55 -0.80 13.62 -14.13
N GLY A 56 -1.98 13.53 -13.53
CA GLY A 56 -3.10 12.73 -14.05
C GLY A 56 -3.04 11.22 -13.74
N GLU A 57 -1.90 10.71 -13.26
CA GLU A 57 -1.68 9.28 -13.04
C GLU A 57 -2.58 8.70 -11.94
N GLN A 58 -2.93 7.41 -12.07
CA GLN A 58 -3.77 6.72 -11.09
C GLN A 58 -3.02 6.49 -9.78
N VAL A 59 -3.66 6.84 -8.67
CA VAL A 59 -3.10 6.74 -7.32
C VAL A 59 -4.08 6.04 -6.40
N PHE A 60 -3.55 5.19 -5.53
CA PHE A 60 -4.32 4.35 -4.61
C PHE A 60 -3.94 4.63 -3.17
N ALA A 61 -4.92 4.56 -2.28
CA ALA A 61 -4.74 4.71 -0.85
C ALA A 61 -5.60 3.69 -0.09
N PHE A 62 -5.03 3.07 0.94
CA PHE A 62 -5.78 2.20 1.85
C PHE A 62 -6.13 2.98 3.10
N VAL A 63 -7.43 3.22 3.31
CA VAL A 63 -7.93 4.00 4.43
C VAL A 63 -8.67 3.08 5.38
N LYS A 64 -8.44 3.24 6.69
CA LYS A 64 -9.21 2.51 7.69
C LYS A 64 -10.59 3.16 7.89
N THR A 65 -11.64 2.36 7.95
CA THR A 65 -13.03 2.86 8.07
C THR A 65 -13.28 3.58 9.40
N ASP A 66 -12.59 3.16 10.48
CA ASP A 66 -12.67 3.72 11.83
C ASP A 66 -12.12 5.16 11.96
N ASN A 67 -11.08 5.49 11.20
CA ASN A 67 -10.32 6.74 11.32
C ASN A 67 -10.61 7.76 10.21
N SER A 68 -11.36 7.35 9.19
CA SER A 68 -11.75 8.13 8.00
C SER A 68 -12.21 9.58 8.24
N ILE A 69 -12.92 9.85 9.33
CA ILE A 69 -13.46 11.17 9.65
C ILE A 69 -12.41 12.09 10.31
N LYS A 70 -11.48 11.51 11.08
CA LYS A 70 -10.63 12.30 12.00
C LYS A 70 -9.30 12.71 11.41
N ALA A 71 -8.75 11.94 10.47
CA ALA A 71 -7.42 12.21 9.92
C ALA A 71 -7.43 12.06 8.40
N PRO A 72 -7.10 13.12 7.65
CA PRO A 72 -6.93 12.99 6.21
C PRO A 72 -5.72 12.10 5.92
N HIS A 73 -5.87 11.16 4.98
CA HIS A 73 -4.83 10.19 4.70
C HIS A 73 -3.82 10.76 3.70
N ARG A 74 -2.55 10.82 4.10
CA ARG A 74 -1.47 11.33 3.26
C ARG A 74 -0.86 10.20 2.44
N ALA A 75 -0.69 10.46 1.16
CA ALA A 75 0.00 9.60 0.23
C ALA A 75 0.88 10.45 -0.68
N GLU A 76 1.66 9.81 -1.53
CA GLU A 76 2.51 10.48 -2.51
C GLU A 76 2.23 9.90 -3.90
N CYS A 77 2.24 10.76 -4.91
CA CYS A 77 2.16 10.25 -6.27
C CYS A 77 3.46 9.53 -6.62
N HIS A 78 3.36 8.25 -6.98
CA HIS A 78 4.51 7.43 -7.36
C HIS A 78 5.28 7.96 -8.60
N VAL A 79 4.64 8.78 -9.44
CA VAL A 79 5.29 9.38 -10.62
C VAL A 79 5.93 10.72 -10.29
N CYS A 80 5.14 11.69 -9.84
CA CYS A 80 5.62 13.06 -9.67
C CYS A 80 6.07 13.41 -8.25
N SER A 81 6.08 12.43 -7.33
CA SER A 81 6.51 12.62 -5.92
C SER A 81 5.79 13.79 -5.24
N CYS A 82 4.56 14.07 -5.69
CA CYS A 82 3.76 15.15 -5.15
C CYS A 82 2.98 14.63 -3.94
N PRO A 83 3.00 15.35 -2.80
CA PRO A 83 2.25 14.94 -1.63
C PRO A 83 0.76 15.14 -1.87
N LEU A 84 0.00 14.07 -1.68
CA LEU A 84 -1.42 13.98 -1.89
C LEU A 84 -2.14 13.76 -0.55
N GLU A 85 -3.33 14.32 -0.44
CA GLU A 85 -4.21 14.13 0.71
C GLU A 85 -5.55 13.58 0.24
N TYR A 86 -5.89 12.39 0.72
CA TYR A 86 -7.18 11.77 0.51
C TYR A 86 -8.12 12.21 1.62
N ARG A 87 -9.17 12.96 1.25
CA ARG A 87 -10.26 13.28 2.16
C ARG A 87 -11.42 12.36 1.89
N THR A 88 -11.80 11.62 2.92
CA THR A 88 -12.77 10.54 2.82
C THR A 88 -14.06 10.92 3.55
N LYS A 89 -15.19 10.51 2.98
CA LYS A 89 -16.52 10.60 3.55
C LYS A 89 -17.06 9.19 3.65
N VAL A 90 -17.65 8.89 4.80
CA VAL A 90 -18.15 7.57 5.11
C VAL A 90 -19.66 7.60 5.20
N GLU A 91 -20.29 6.72 4.43
CA GLU A 91 -21.72 6.53 4.40
C GLU A 91 -22.04 5.08 4.82
N LYS A 92 -22.87 4.94 5.85
CA LYS A 92 -23.32 3.63 6.31
C LYS A 92 -24.56 3.25 5.50
N SER A 93 -24.55 2.09 4.83
CA SER A 93 -25.73 1.64 4.10
C SER A 93 -26.90 1.41 5.06
N LEU A 94 -28.07 1.97 4.74
CA LEU A 94 -29.31 1.80 5.50
C LEU A 94 -29.84 0.35 5.44
N SER A 95 -29.57 -0.34 4.33
CA SER A 95 -30.17 -1.64 4.01
C SER A 95 -29.36 -2.82 4.56
N GLY A 96 -29.42 -3.01 5.88
CA GLY A 96 -29.25 -4.31 6.58
C GLY A 96 -27.91 -5.03 6.53
N THR A 97 -27.07 -4.78 5.53
CA THR A 97 -25.72 -5.32 5.43
C THR A 97 -24.80 -4.26 6.02
N ARG A 98 -23.85 -4.66 6.88
CA ARG A 98 -22.89 -3.76 7.55
C ARG A 98 -21.86 -3.14 6.58
N ARG A 99 -22.25 -2.88 5.34
CA ARG A 99 -21.40 -2.36 4.26
C ARG A 99 -21.31 -0.84 4.44
N THR A 100 -20.12 -0.43 4.85
CA THR A 100 -19.78 0.97 4.97
C THR A 100 -19.14 1.39 3.65
N TRP A 101 -19.73 2.38 2.98
CA TRP A 101 -19.18 2.94 1.76
C TRP A 101 -18.30 4.11 2.12
N VAL A 102 -17.10 4.13 1.54
CA VAL A 102 -16.16 5.24 1.71
C VAL A 102 -15.86 5.79 0.33
N TYR A 103 -16.16 7.06 0.14
CA TYR A 103 -15.84 7.80 -1.07
C TYR A 103 -15.04 9.04 -0.70
N GLY A 104 -14.30 9.60 -1.64
CA GLY A 104 -13.42 10.72 -1.31
C GLY A 104 -12.90 11.45 -2.53
N ARG A 105 -12.08 12.46 -2.27
CA ARG A 105 -11.34 13.19 -3.31
C ARG A 105 -9.88 13.28 -2.91
N VAL A 106 -9.03 13.31 -3.94
CA VAL A 106 -7.58 13.46 -3.80
C VAL A 106 -7.22 14.92 -4.00
N TYR A 107 -6.50 15.50 -3.05
CA TYR A 107 -6.04 16.89 -3.09
C TYR A 107 -4.52 16.94 -3.17
N LEU A 108 -3.99 17.90 -3.93
CA LEU A 108 -2.57 18.22 -3.90
C LEU A 108 -2.28 19.03 -2.65
N VAL A 109 -1.39 18.54 -1.79
CA VAL A 109 -0.88 19.32 -0.67
C VAL A 109 0.37 20.05 -1.13
N LYS A 110 0.48 21.34 -0.84
CA LYS A 110 1.76 22.03 -1.00
C LYS A 110 2.58 21.76 0.25
N GLN A 111 3.57 20.85 0.19
CA GLN A 111 4.66 20.91 1.15
C GLN A 111 5.33 22.28 1.01
N GLY A 112 5.60 22.94 2.12
CA GLY A 112 6.00 24.34 2.21
C GLY A 112 7.36 24.68 1.60
N HIS A 113 7.59 24.36 0.32
CA HIS A 113 8.55 25.06 -0.50
C HIS A 113 7.86 25.48 -1.81
N PRO A 114 7.56 26.78 -2.00
CA PRO A 114 6.92 27.28 -3.20
C PRO A 114 7.93 27.28 -4.35
N ARG A 115 8.14 26.14 -5.00
CA ARG A 115 8.79 26.14 -6.32
C ARG A 115 7.75 26.69 -7.30
N LYS A 116 7.86 27.99 -7.59
CA LYS A 116 7.00 28.80 -8.47
C LYS A 116 6.59 27.99 -9.70
N ARG A 117 5.35 27.51 -9.74
CA ARG A 117 4.74 27.07 -11.00
C ARG A 117 4.42 28.33 -11.79
N LYS A 118 5.26 28.63 -12.78
CA LYS A 118 4.98 29.62 -13.82
C LYS A 118 3.88 28.98 -14.68
N TRP A 119 2.66 29.50 -14.57
CA TRP A 119 1.58 29.11 -15.47
C TRP A 119 2.04 29.45 -16.89
N LEU A 120 2.26 28.43 -17.73
CA LEU A 120 2.29 28.63 -19.17
C LEU A 120 0.83 28.89 -19.53
N LYS A 121 0.50 30.15 -19.81
CA LYS A 121 -0.71 30.49 -20.54
C LYS A 121 -0.38 30.23 -22.00
N ASP A 122 -1.12 29.32 -22.61
CA ASP A 122 -1.31 29.35 -24.06
C ASP A 122 -2.06 30.64 -24.45
#